data_AF-A0A401UQ22-F1
#
_entry.id   AF-A0A401UQ22-F1
#
_cell.length_a   1.000
_cell.length_b   1.000
_cell.length_c   1.000
_cell.angle_alpha   90.00
_cell.angle_beta   90.00
_cell.angle_gamma   90.00
#
_symmetry.space_group_name_H-M   'P 1'
#
loop_
_entity.id
_entity.type
_entity.pdbx_description
1 polymer ?
#
loop_
_entity_poly.entity_id
_entity_poly.type
_entity_poly.pdbx_seq_one_letter_code
_entity_poly.pdbx_strand_id
1 'polypeptide(L)'
;MSKYFNENGIKACTVVSGAQTEFSMQRREAVDKLKKGELNIIFSVDMFNEGLDIPEIDMILFLRPTESPTIFLQQLGRGLRKYKDKKYVNILDFIGNYKKAHLIPFFLSGDLKDIEKKAKGGKLPQEEEYPEDCIVDFDVQIIDIFKKMVEQQKNIFDLVVDEFNRIKEDLKTRPSRLQMYTYMDDDLYNVIGSRGELNIFNDYLGFLNKINELLEAEKLFLNTKAYEFLNNIEKTSMTKTYKMPLLLAFYNNGKINLKIDEECIFQSFRGFYTKPSNAVDLLRHDATKNYKSFDKKDYLRIAENPIKAFLNSAEAFFYRDKSYFCLNDDLGELSESDVFVAHFKDIIDYRTRRFYKERLEKLEK
;
A
#
# COMPACT_ATOMS: atom_id res chain seq x y z
N MET A 1 21.30 21.66 2.38
CA MET A 1 20.67 22.86 1.76
C MET A 1 21.23 24.15 2.32
N SER A 2 21.13 24.40 3.63
CA SER A 2 21.71 25.60 4.29
C SER A 2 23.18 25.83 3.92
N LYS A 3 24.02 24.79 3.99
CA LYS A 3 25.42 24.85 3.54
C LYS A 3 25.56 25.39 2.11
N TYR A 4 24.88 24.77 1.16
CA TYR A 4 24.89 25.17 -0.26
C TYR A 4 24.50 26.63 -0.47
N PHE A 5 23.46 27.11 0.21
CA PHE A 5 23.04 28.52 0.09
C PHE A 5 24.09 29.48 0.65
N ASN A 6 24.69 29.16 1.80
CA ASN A 6 25.76 29.98 2.38
C ASN A 6 27.02 29.99 1.50
N GLU A 7 27.39 28.85 0.91
CA GLU A 7 28.49 28.75 -0.06
C GLU A 7 28.26 29.62 -1.32
N ASN A 8 27.00 29.89 -1.65
CA ASN A 8 26.59 30.77 -2.75
C ASN A 8 26.24 32.20 -2.28
N GLY A 9 26.62 32.58 -1.06
CA GLY A 9 26.46 33.95 -0.55
C GLY A 9 25.05 34.31 -0.04
N ILE A 10 24.15 33.34 0.09
CA ILE A 10 22.80 33.54 0.64
C ILE A 10 22.79 33.06 2.10
N LYS A 11 22.57 33.98 3.04
CA LYS A 11 22.63 33.67 4.48
C LYS A 11 21.46 32.78 4.88
N ALA A 12 21.75 31.52 5.18
CA ALA A 12 20.73 30.53 5.50
C ALA A 12 21.05 29.77 6.80
N CYS A 13 20.02 29.42 7.57
CA CYS A 13 20.19 28.55 8.74
C CYS A 13 19.25 27.34 8.69
N THR A 14 19.41 26.42 9.63
CA THR A 14 18.57 25.24 9.79
C THR A 14 17.99 25.14 11.20
N VAL A 15 16.68 24.95 11.31
CA VAL A 15 15.97 24.77 12.58
C VAL A 15 15.30 23.40 12.59
N VAL A 16 15.84 22.48 13.40
CA VAL A 16 15.40 21.07 13.51
C VAL A 16 15.39 20.64 14.99
N SER A 17 14.55 19.65 15.34
CA SER A 17 14.46 19.08 16.71
C SER A 17 15.57 18.08 17.04
N GLY A 18 16.33 17.64 16.03
CA GLY A 18 17.34 16.59 16.14
C GLY A 18 18.78 17.08 16.24
N ALA A 19 19.70 16.30 15.68
CA ALA A 19 21.14 16.59 15.72
C ALA A 19 21.46 17.98 15.14
N GLN A 20 22.20 18.77 15.92
CA GLN A 20 22.69 20.06 15.45
C GLN A 20 23.75 19.86 14.38
N THR A 21 23.62 20.63 13.31
CA THR A 21 24.56 20.74 12.20
C THR A 21 25.33 22.05 12.30
N GLU A 22 26.36 22.23 11.47
CA GLU A 22 27.17 23.46 11.41
C GLU A 22 26.34 24.75 11.26
N PHE A 23 25.20 24.70 10.56
CA PHE A 23 24.30 25.83 10.33
C PHE A 23 23.02 25.78 11.18
N SER A 24 23.01 24.96 12.23
CA SER A 24 21.86 24.86 13.12
C SER A 24 21.75 26.07 14.03
N MET A 25 20.54 26.60 14.16
CA MET A 25 20.25 27.75 15.00
C MET A 25 19.01 27.50 15.84
N GLN A 26 18.97 28.07 17.05
CA GLN A 26 17.77 27.99 17.85
C GLN A 26 16.63 28.75 17.18
N ARG A 27 15.40 28.24 17.33
CA ARG A 27 14.20 28.79 16.72
C ARG A 27 14.05 30.30 16.93
N ARG A 28 14.12 30.78 18.18
CA ARG A 28 13.93 32.21 18.48
C ARG A 28 14.99 33.08 17.81
N GLU A 29 16.25 32.67 17.93
CA GLU A 29 17.38 33.37 17.33
C GLU A 29 17.26 33.46 15.80
N ALA A 30 16.89 32.35 15.14
CA ALA A 30 16.71 32.31 13.70
C ALA A 30 15.60 33.27 13.23
N VAL A 31 14.48 33.30 13.95
CA VAL A 31 13.37 34.20 13.66
C VAL A 31 13.76 35.66 13.87
N ASP A 32 14.46 35.99 14.95
CA ASP A 32 14.90 37.36 15.23
C ASP A 32 15.89 37.85 14.17
N LYS A 33 16.83 37.00 13.75
CA LYS A 33 17.79 37.31 12.68
C LYS A 33 17.12 37.45 11.31
N LEU A 34 16.11 36.64 11.01
CA LEU A 34 15.31 36.79 9.79
C LEU A 34 14.58 38.14 9.78
N LYS A 35 13.94 38.51 10.90
CA LYS A 35 13.23 39.80 11.03
C LYS A 35 14.14 41.02 10.88
N LYS A 36 15.40 40.92 11.29
CA LYS A 36 16.41 41.98 11.13
C LYS A 36 17.07 42.01 9.74
N GLY A 37 16.77 41.06 8.86
CA GLY A 37 17.46 40.89 7.58
C GLY A 37 18.89 40.40 7.70
N GLU A 38 19.29 39.89 8.87
CA GLU A 38 20.60 39.27 9.11
C GLU A 38 20.67 37.86 8.51
N LEU A 39 19.51 37.18 8.39
CA LEU A 39 19.31 35.94 7.66
C LEU A 39 18.37 36.17 6.48
N ASN A 40 18.59 35.46 5.38
CA ASN A 40 17.71 35.46 4.21
C ASN A 40 16.74 34.27 4.24
N ILE A 41 17.21 33.09 4.68
CA ILE A 41 16.43 31.84 4.59
C ILE A 41 16.54 31.03 5.87
N ILE A 42 15.41 30.46 6.30
CA ILE A 42 15.36 29.46 7.36
C ILE A 42 14.86 28.14 6.76
N PHE A 43 15.70 27.10 6.77
CA PHE A 43 15.27 25.74 6.47
C PHE A 43 14.75 25.05 7.72
N SER A 44 13.66 24.30 7.61
CA SER A 44 13.13 23.54 8.73
C SER A 44 12.46 22.25 8.31
N VAL A 45 12.55 21.27 9.21
CA VAL A 45 11.84 19.99 9.14
C VAL A 45 10.98 19.89 10.39
N ASP A 46 9.66 19.87 10.20
CA ASP A 46 8.59 19.69 11.19
C ASP A 46 8.53 20.63 12.40
N MET A 47 9.53 21.48 12.62
CA MET A 47 9.60 22.40 13.76
C MET A 47 8.76 23.68 13.60
N PHE A 48 8.26 23.94 12.40
CA PHE A 48 7.42 25.10 12.09
C PHE A 48 6.01 24.75 11.62
N ASN A 49 5.59 23.49 11.78
CA ASN A 49 4.22 23.10 11.51
C ASN A 49 3.23 23.74 12.50
N GLU A 50 3.67 24.11 13.71
CA GLU A 50 2.86 24.80 14.73
C GLU A 50 3.58 26.02 15.35
N GLY A 51 2.85 27.11 15.55
CA GLY A 51 3.30 28.30 16.30
C GLY A 51 4.30 29.24 15.63
N LEU A 52 4.57 29.16 14.32
CA LEU A 52 5.38 30.16 13.61
C LEU A 52 4.50 31.33 13.14
N ASP A 53 4.68 32.50 13.76
CA ASP A 53 4.06 33.77 13.37
C ASP A 53 5.13 34.78 12.95
N ILE A 54 5.37 34.86 11.64
CA ILE A 54 6.31 35.80 11.02
C ILE A 54 5.61 36.41 9.82
N PRO A 55 4.80 37.47 10.02
CA PRO A 55 4.08 38.14 8.94
C PRO A 55 5.02 38.71 7.86
N GLU A 56 6.28 38.97 8.22
CA GLU A 56 7.32 39.52 7.37
C GLU A 56 7.77 38.58 6.23
N ILE A 57 7.42 37.29 6.29
CA ILE A 57 7.81 36.32 5.26
C ILE A 57 7.23 36.73 3.91
N ASP A 58 8.08 36.93 2.91
CA ASP A 58 7.74 37.24 1.53
C ASP A 58 8.04 36.10 0.56
N MET A 59 8.67 35.01 1.01
CA MET A 59 8.98 33.83 0.21
C MET A 59 8.76 32.52 0.99
N ILE A 60 8.09 31.55 0.36
CA ILE A 60 7.96 30.17 0.84
C ILE A 60 8.53 29.22 -0.21
N LEU A 61 9.41 28.31 0.21
CA LEU A 61 9.96 27.25 -0.63
C LEU A 61 9.47 25.88 -0.14
N PHE A 62 8.70 25.18 -0.97
CA PHE A 62 8.37 23.77 -0.74
C PHE A 62 9.42 22.90 -1.43
N LEU A 63 10.30 22.29 -0.61
CA LEU A 63 11.40 21.45 -1.06
C LEU A 63 11.21 19.97 -0.72
N ARG A 64 10.09 19.62 -0.09
CA ARG A 64 9.79 18.26 0.35
C ARG A 64 8.38 17.88 -0.04
N PRO A 65 8.10 16.57 -0.12
CA PRO A 65 6.75 16.16 -0.31
C PRO A 65 5.80 16.53 0.83
N THR A 66 4.77 17.33 0.55
CA THR A 66 3.64 17.59 1.45
C THR A 66 2.42 16.78 0.97
N GLU A 67 2.19 15.63 1.60
CA GLU A 67 1.12 14.69 1.20
C GLU A 67 -0.29 15.15 1.60
N SER A 68 -0.40 16.00 2.62
CA SER A 68 -1.67 16.48 3.16
C SER A 68 -2.02 17.88 2.62
N PRO A 69 -3.16 18.03 1.92
CA PRO A 69 -3.65 19.34 1.47
C PRO A 69 -3.86 20.34 2.61
N THR A 70 -4.29 19.84 3.76
CA THR A 70 -4.49 20.66 4.97
C THR A 70 -3.17 21.26 5.44
N ILE A 71 -2.10 20.47 5.46
CA ILE A 71 -0.76 20.94 5.87
C ILE A 71 -0.23 21.95 4.84
N PHE A 72 -0.42 21.68 3.54
CA PHE A 72 -0.05 22.59 2.46
C PHE A 72 -0.72 23.96 2.62
N LEU A 73 -2.05 24.00 2.75
CA LEU A 73 -2.80 25.25 2.93
C LEU A 73 -2.43 25.97 4.23
N GLN A 74 -2.17 25.23 5.32
CA GLN A 74 -1.70 25.81 6.57
C GLN A 74 -0.32 26.46 6.43
N GLN A 75 0.62 25.81 5.73
CA GLN A 75 1.96 26.36 5.47
C GLN A 75 1.89 27.59 4.57
N LEU A 76 1.10 27.52 3.49
CA LEU A 76 0.85 28.62 2.58
C LEU A 76 0.22 29.83 3.30
N GLY A 77 -0.76 29.58 4.17
CA GLY A 77 -1.44 30.62 4.96
C GLY A 77 -0.51 31.40 5.89
N ARG A 78 0.66 30.86 6.25
CA ARG A 78 1.68 31.61 7.03
C ARG A 78 2.26 32.75 6.21
N GLY A 79 2.49 32.53 4.92
CA GLY A 79 3.01 33.52 3.99
C GLY A 79 1.97 34.53 3.53
N LEU A 80 0.67 34.27 3.67
CA LEU A 80 -0.38 35.19 3.23
C LEU A 80 -0.69 36.32 4.24
N ARG A 81 -0.05 36.33 5.40
CA ARG A 81 -0.27 37.40 6.41
C ARG A 81 0.23 38.74 5.88
N LYS A 82 -0.60 39.78 5.99
CA LYS A 82 -0.22 41.16 5.61
C LYS A 82 0.83 41.70 6.57
N TYR A 83 1.82 42.41 6.03
CA TYR A 83 2.84 43.10 6.80
C TYR A 83 3.21 44.42 6.13
N LYS A 84 3.76 45.36 6.90
CA LYS A 84 4.17 46.67 6.37
C LYS A 84 5.21 46.48 5.27
N ASP A 85 5.03 47.16 4.15
CA ASP A 85 5.93 47.13 2.97
C ASP A 85 5.98 45.80 2.20
N LYS A 86 5.24 44.77 2.63
CA LYS A 86 5.06 43.51 1.90
C LYS A 86 3.98 43.65 0.84
N LYS A 87 4.39 43.61 -0.43
CA LYS A 87 3.48 43.76 -1.59
C LYS A 87 2.83 42.44 -2.01
N TYR A 88 3.60 41.35 -2.00
CA TYR A 88 3.16 40.02 -2.39
C TYR A 88 3.98 38.97 -1.62
N VAL A 89 3.58 37.71 -1.73
CA VAL A 89 4.37 36.56 -1.27
C VAL A 89 4.67 35.66 -2.47
N ASN A 90 5.94 35.28 -2.63
CA ASN A 90 6.37 34.34 -3.65
C ASN A 90 6.36 32.93 -3.09
N ILE A 91 5.68 32.02 -3.79
CA ILE A 91 5.61 30.61 -3.40
C ILE A 91 6.28 29.80 -4.50
N LEU A 92 7.36 29.11 -4.14
CA LEU A 92 8.09 28.22 -5.03
C LEU A 92 7.86 26.79 -4.57
N ASP A 93 7.08 26.03 -5.33
CA ASP A 93 6.88 24.60 -5.11
C ASP A 93 7.69 23.79 -6.12
N PHE A 94 8.71 23.09 -5.62
CA PHE A 94 9.52 22.21 -6.45
C PHE A 94 8.78 20.87 -6.55
N ILE A 95 7.92 20.77 -7.57
CA ILE A 95 7.02 19.64 -7.80
C ILE A 95 7.83 18.36 -8.14
N GLY A 96 8.19 17.56 -7.14
CA GLY A 96 8.74 16.20 -7.29
C GLY A 96 7.69 15.09 -7.13
N ASN A 97 7.39 14.36 -8.21
CA ASN A 97 6.63 13.09 -8.27
C ASN A 97 5.60 12.83 -7.13
N TYR A 98 4.62 13.71 -6.97
CA TYR A 98 3.58 13.54 -5.96
C TYR A 98 2.37 12.79 -6.51
N LYS A 99 1.92 11.75 -5.81
CA LYS A 99 0.63 11.07 -6.09
C LYS A 99 -0.57 12.06 -6.15
N LYS A 100 -0.47 13.22 -5.50
CA LYS A 100 -1.52 14.26 -5.40
C LYS A 100 -1.13 15.63 -5.98
N ALA A 101 -0.03 15.74 -6.72
CA ALA A 101 0.44 17.01 -7.32
C ALA A 101 -0.68 17.72 -8.10
N HIS A 102 -1.43 16.93 -8.86
CA HIS A 102 -2.52 17.35 -9.73
C HIS A 102 -3.69 18.04 -9.01
N LEU A 103 -3.76 17.96 -7.68
CA LEU A 103 -4.81 18.62 -6.88
C LEU A 103 -4.43 20.04 -6.45
N ILE A 104 -3.14 20.41 -6.45
CA ILE A 104 -2.65 21.72 -6.01
C ILE A 104 -3.33 22.89 -6.74
N PRO A 105 -3.47 22.87 -8.08
CA PRO A 105 -4.14 23.96 -8.81
C PRO A 105 -5.58 24.17 -8.32
N PHE A 106 -6.29 23.11 -7.94
CA PHE A 106 -7.67 23.18 -7.46
C PHE A 106 -7.79 23.62 -6.00
N PHE A 107 -6.77 23.37 -5.16
CA PHE A 107 -6.76 23.94 -3.80
C PHE A 107 -6.65 25.46 -3.82
N LEU A 108 -5.94 26.01 -4.82
CA LEU A 108 -5.73 27.45 -4.97
C LEU A 108 -6.94 28.18 -5.55
N SER A 109 -7.84 27.50 -6.27
CA SER A 109 -9.06 28.11 -6.82
C SER A 109 -10.20 28.27 -5.79
N GLY A 110 -10.01 27.80 -4.56
CA GLY A 110 -10.95 28.00 -3.45
C GLY A 110 -12.21 27.13 -3.46
N ASP A 111 -12.52 26.44 -4.55
CA ASP A 111 -13.63 25.48 -4.59
C ASP A 111 -13.19 24.07 -4.17
N LEU A 112 -13.31 23.80 -2.88
CA LEU A 112 -12.95 22.52 -2.30
C LEU A 112 -13.95 21.38 -2.60
N LYS A 113 -15.08 21.67 -3.26
CA LYS A 113 -16.11 20.67 -3.57
C LYS A 113 -15.74 19.93 -4.84
N ASP A 114 -15.84 18.60 -4.80
CA ASP A 114 -15.62 17.72 -5.95
C ASP A 114 -14.24 17.88 -6.61
N ILE A 115 -13.21 18.35 -5.88
CA ILE A 115 -11.84 18.55 -6.41
C ILE A 115 -11.33 17.32 -7.15
N GLU A 116 -11.50 16.13 -6.58
CA GLU A 116 -11.06 14.89 -7.23
C GLU A 116 -11.77 14.64 -8.57
N LYS A 117 -13.04 15.05 -8.70
CA LYS A 117 -13.81 14.90 -9.94
C LYS A 117 -13.41 15.95 -10.98
N LYS A 118 -13.14 17.19 -10.54
CA LYS A 118 -12.64 18.26 -11.41
C LYS A 118 -11.22 17.97 -11.91
N ALA A 119 -10.35 17.49 -11.01
CA ALA A 119 -8.99 17.09 -11.33
C ALA A 119 -8.94 15.88 -12.26
N LYS A 120 -9.90 14.94 -12.17
CA LYS A 120 -10.09 13.86 -13.15
C LYS A 120 -10.47 14.34 -14.55
N GLY A 121 -11.08 15.52 -14.68
CA GLY A 121 -11.43 16.13 -15.96
C GLY A 121 -10.22 16.68 -16.73
N GLY A 122 -9.04 16.71 -16.11
CA GLY A 122 -7.78 17.02 -16.77
C GLY A 122 -7.57 18.46 -17.21
N LYS A 123 -8.54 19.33 -16.94
CA LYS A 123 -8.45 20.76 -17.19
C LYS A 123 -7.97 21.45 -15.92
N LEU A 124 -6.84 22.15 -16.02
CA LEU A 124 -6.43 23.09 -14.99
C LEU A 124 -7.49 24.20 -14.85
N PRO A 125 -7.68 24.76 -13.64
CA PRO A 125 -8.50 25.95 -13.47
C PRO A 125 -8.04 27.07 -14.40
N GLN A 126 -8.98 27.83 -14.96
CA GLN A 126 -8.64 29.04 -15.70
C GLN A 126 -8.13 30.13 -14.75
N GLU A 127 -7.42 31.13 -15.29
CA GLU A 127 -6.91 32.24 -14.48
C GLU A 127 -8.03 32.96 -13.70
N GLU A 128 -9.24 33.04 -14.26
CA GLU A 128 -10.39 33.69 -13.64
C GLU A 128 -10.98 32.87 -12.46
N GLU A 129 -10.58 31.61 -12.29
CA GLU A 129 -10.99 30.77 -11.16
C GLU A 129 -10.09 30.98 -9.93
N TYR A 130 -8.95 31.65 -10.08
CA TYR A 130 -8.09 32.01 -8.95
C TYR A 130 -8.56 33.29 -8.26
N PRO A 131 -8.23 33.48 -6.96
CA PRO A 131 -8.50 34.74 -6.27
C PRO A 131 -7.87 35.94 -7.00
N GLU A 132 -8.55 37.08 -6.95
CA GLU A 132 -8.05 38.34 -7.52
C GLU A 132 -6.64 38.66 -6.98
N ASP A 133 -5.80 39.27 -7.83
CA ASP A 133 -4.40 39.61 -7.57
C ASP A 133 -3.46 38.41 -7.28
N CYS A 134 -3.88 37.17 -7.53
CA CYS A 134 -3.02 36.00 -7.46
C CYS A 134 -2.52 35.61 -8.86
N ILE A 135 -1.21 35.45 -9.01
CA ILE A 135 -0.59 34.90 -10.22
C ILE A 135 -0.12 33.49 -9.88
N VAL A 136 -0.68 32.50 -10.57
CA VAL A 136 -0.29 31.10 -10.43
C VAL A 136 0.29 30.64 -11.76
N ASP A 137 1.62 30.53 -11.81
CA ASP A 137 2.34 30.06 -12.98
C ASP A 137 2.88 28.65 -12.73
N PHE A 138 2.75 27.79 -13.74
CA PHE A 138 3.27 26.43 -13.72
C PHE A 138 4.23 26.30 -14.90
N ASP A 139 5.45 25.86 -14.64
CA ASP A 139 6.45 25.61 -15.70
C ASP A 139 5.83 24.77 -16.82
N VAL A 140 6.09 25.10 -18.09
CA VAL A 140 5.53 24.39 -19.25
C VAL A 140 5.89 22.91 -19.24
N GLN A 141 7.06 22.54 -18.70
CA GLN A 141 7.43 21.14 -18.46
C GLN A 141 6.56 20.50 -17.37
N ILE A 142 6.14 21.27 -16.36
CA ILE A 142 5.20 20.86 -15.31
C ILE A 142 3.77 20.76 -15.85
N ILE A 143 3.34 21.63 -16.77
CA ILE A 143 2.06 21.50 -17.47
C ILE A 143 2.05 20.24 -18.33
N ASP A 144 3.16 19.93 -19.01
CA ASP A 144 3.33 18.66 -19.71
C ASP A 144 3.43 17.47 -18.74
N ILE A 145 3.98 17.64 -17.53
CA ILE A 145 3.93 16.63 -16.46
C ILE A 145 2.51 16.48 -15.90
N PHE A 146 1.72 17.54 -15.75
CA PHE A 146 0.34 17.48 -15.26
C PHE A 146 -0.58 16.91 -16.32
N LYS A 147 -0.44 17.35 -17.58
CA LYS A 147 -1.07 16.70 -18.75
C LYS A 147 -0.61 15.27 -18.85
N LYS A 148 0.68 14.95 -18.69
CA LYS A 148 1.13 13.56 -18.56
C LYS A 148 0.63 12.88 -17.30
N MET A 149 0.33 13.50 -16.16
CA MET A 149 -0.22 12.82 -14.96
C MET A 149 -1.74 12.70 -15.00
N VAL A 150 -2.37 13.39 -15.95
CA VAL A 150 -3.80 13.36 -16.25
C VAL A 150 -4.07 12.41 -17.42
N GLU A 151 -3.29 12.53 -18.51
CA GLU A 151 -3.20 11.61 -19.66
C GLU A 151 -2.59 10.28 -19.22
N GLN A 152 -1.57 10.31 -18.35
CA GLN A 152 -1.17 9.25 -17.42
C GLN A 152 -1.78 9.56 -16.04
N GLN A 153 -3.10 9.55 -15.94
CA GLN A 153 -3.62 8.51 -15.06
C GLN A 153 -2.91 7.24 -15.51
N LYS A 154 -1.75 6.93 -14.91
CA LYS A 154 -1.15 5.62 -15.02
C LYS A 154 -2.33 4.68 -14.88
N ASN A 155 -2.51 3.74 -15.81
CA ASN A 155 -3.49 2.70 -15.56
C ASN A 155 -3.15 2.22 -14.14
N ILE A 156 -4.13 2.05 -13.25
CA ILE A 156 -3.84 1.64 -11.86
C ILE A 156 -2.85 0.45 -11.86
N PHE A 157 -2.92 -0.36 -12.92
CA PHE A 157 -1.90 -1.29 -13.33
C PHE A 157 -0.45 -0.76 -13.30
N ASP A 158 -0.09 0.31 -14.01
CA ASP A 158 1.26 0.88 -14.05
C ASP A 158 1.73 1.37 -12.67
N LEU A 159 0.83 1.89 -11.83
CA LEU A 159 1.17 2.22 -10.42
C LEU A 159 1.53 0.96 -9.63
N VAL A 160 0.81 -0.15 -9.87
CA VAL A 160 1.13 -1.44 -9.28
C VAL A 160 2.46 -1.99 -9.82
N VAL A 161 2.78 -1.73 -11.10
CA VAL A 161 4.08 -2.08 -11.70
C VAL A 161 5.22 -1.29 -11.05
N ASP A 162 5.06 0.03 -10.87
CA ASP A 162 6.07 0.85 -10.19
C ASP A 162 6.30 0.35 -8.76
N GLU A 163 5.21 0.04 -8.04
CA GLU A 163 5.28 -0.42 -6.67
C GLU A 163 5.95 -1.80 -6.58
N PHE A 164 5.66 -2.69 -7.53
CA PHE A 164 6.36 -3.95 -7.68
C PHE A 164 7.87 -3.73 -7.89
N ASN A 165 8.25 -2.81 -8.78
CA ASN A 165 9.66 -2.51 -9.06
C ASN A 165 10.37 -1.92 -7.84
N ARG A 166 9.72 -1.01 -7.11
CA ARG A 166 10.23 -0.45 -5.84
C ARG A 166 10.53 -1.56 -4.83
N ILE A 167 9.55 -2.44 -4.59
CA ILE A 167 9.70 -3.55 -3.63
C ILE A 167 10.78 -4.55 -4.12
N LYS A 168 10.86 -4.80 -5.43
CA LYS A 168 11.89 -5.66 -6.03
C LYS A 168 13.29 -5.08 -5.84
N GLU A 169 13.47 -3.77 -6.00
CA GLU A 169 14.74 -3.08 -5.74
C GLU A 169 15.13 -3.17 -4.26
N ASP A 170 14.18 -2.92 -3.36
CA ASP A 170 14.39 -2.99 -1.90
C ASP A 170 14.79 -4.41 -1.45
N LEU A 171 14.10 -5.44 -1.96
CA LEU A 171 14.35 -6.84 -1.61
C LEU A 171 15.51 -7.48 -2.40
N LYS A 172 16.00 -6.81 -3.45
CA LYS A 172 16.97 -7.31 -4.44
C LYS A 172 16.57 -8.64 -5.09
N THR A 173 15.29 -9.00 -4.99
CA THR A 173 14.71 -10.26 -5.45
C THR A 173 13.28 -10.02 -5.88
N ARG A 174 12.75 -10.86 -6.76
CA ARG A 174 11.36 -10.76 -7.22
C ARG A 174 10.41 -10.97 -6.04
N PRO A 175 9.51 -10.01 -5.74
CA PRO A 175 8.64 -10.13 -4.58
C PRO A 175 7.60 -11.24 -4.77
N SER A 176 7.30 -11.96 -3.68
CA SER A 176 6.15 -12.87 -3.59
C SER A 176 4.84 -12.10 -3.35
N ARG A 177 3.69 -12.77 -3.41
CA ARG A 177 2.38 -12.14 -3.07
C ARG A 177 2.40 -11.61 -1.64
N LEU A 178 2.92 -12.40 -0.70
CA LEU A 178 3.02 -11.99 0.69
C LEU A 178 3.89 -10.74 0.84
N GLN A 179 5.02 -10.67 0.13
CA GLN A 179 5.91 -9.51 0.17
C GLN A 179 5.26 -8.29 -0.47
N MET A 180 4.62 -8.45 -1.63
CA MET A 180 3.81 -7.39 -2.25
C MET A 180 2.77 -6.87 -1.26
N TYR A 181 2.01 -7.75 -0.62
CA TYR A 181 1.02 -7.37 0.38
C TYR A 181 1.61 -6.67 1.62
N THR A 182 2.83 -7.06 2.01
CA THR A 182 3.47 -6.54 3.24
C THR A 182 4.07 -5.15 3.02
N TYR A 183 4.60 -4.89 1.84
CA TYR A 183 5.36 -3.67 1.55
C TYR A 183 4.64 -2.68 0.63
N MET A 184 3.54 -3.09 -0.02
CA MET A 184 2.71 -2.22 -0.85
C MET A 184 2.05 -1.14 0.01
N ASP A 185 2.01 0.06 -0.56
CA ASP A 185 1.24 1.21 -0.07
C ASP A 185 -0.23 0.85 0.21
N ASP A 186 -0.70 1.16 1.41
CA ASP A 186 -2.05 0.78 1.88
C ASP A 186 -3.17 1.43 1.07
N ASP A 187 -2.97 2.67 0.61
CA ASP A 187 -3.92 3.35 -0.25
C ASP A 187 -4.03 2.64 -1.62
N LEU A 188 -2.89 2.28 -2.22
CA LEU A 188 -2.87 1.52 -3.47
C LEU A 188 -3.53 0.13 -3.31
N TYR A 189 -3.24 -0.58 -2.21
CA TYR A 189 -3.87 -1.86 -1.88
C TYR A 189 -5.39 -1.76 -1.81
N ASN A 190 -5.90 -0.73 -1.11
CA ASN A 190 -7.34 -0.50 -0.97
C ASN A 190 -8.00 -0.19 -2.33
N VAL A 191 -7.33 0.58 -3.19
CA VAL A 191 -7.82 0.91 -4.53
C VAL A 191 -7.92 -0.34 -5.40
N ILE A 192 -6.88 -1.18 -5.46
CA ILE A 192 -6.92 -2.40 -6.29
C ILE A 192 -7.88 -3.46 -5.72
N GLY A 193 -8.05 -3.52 -4.39
CA GLY A 193 -8.99 -4.43 -3.75
C GLY A 193 -10.45 -4.23 -4.21
N SER A 194 -10.81 -2.99 -4.56
CA SER A 194 -12.14 -2.63 -5.06
C SER A 194 -12.38 -2.95 -6.55
N ARG A 195 -11.34 -3.29 -7.31
CA ARG A 195 -11.40 -3.49 -8.78
C ARG A 195 -10.87 -4.87 -9.15
N GLY A 196 -11.79 -5.82 -9.38
CA GLY A 196 -11.46 -7.24 -9.57
C GLY A 196 -10.41 -7.54 -10.64
N GLU A 197 -10.44 -6.84 -11.78
CA GLU A 197 -9.49 -7.03 -12.90
C GLU A 197 -8.09 -6.47 -12.64
N LEU A 198 -7.96 -5.52 -11.71
CA LEU A 198 -6.70 -4.86 -11.35
C LEU A 198 -6.08 -5.42 -10.06
N ASN A 199 -6.82 -6.29 -9.37
CA ASN A 199 -6.36 -6.90 -8.14
C ASN A 199 -5.34 -8.01 -8.44
N ILE A 200 -4.06 -7.67 -8.34
CA ILE A 200 -2.94 -8.59 -8.56
C ILE A 200 -2.95 -9.80 -7.61
N PHE A 201 -3.71 -9.74 -6.50
CA PHE A 201 -3.81 -10.85 -5.54
C PHE A 201 -4.91 -11.85 -5.88
N ASN A 202 -5.70 -11.58 -6.93
CA ASN A 202 -6.69 -12.51 -7.48
C ASN A 202 -6.13 -13.34 -8.65
N ASP A 203 -5.04 -12.86 -9.26
CA ASP A 203 -4.31 -13.53 -10.34
C ASP A 203 -2.87 -13.00 -10.43
N TYR A 204 -2.03 -13.43 -9.49
CA TYR A 204 -0.65 -12.90 -9.42
C TYR A 204 0.23 -13.44 -10.55
N LEU A 205 0.02 -14.68 -10.99
CA LEU A 205 0.73 -15.25 -12.13
C LEU A 205 0.37 -14.53 -13.43
N GLY A 206 -0.91 -14.19 -13.63
CA GLY A 206 -1.34 -13.35 -14.74
C GLY A 206 -0.78 -11.94 -14.68
N PHE A 207 -0.62 -11.36 -13.49
CA PHE A 207 0.10 -10.09 -13.30
C PHE A 207 1.57 -10.20 -13.72
N LEU A 208 2.30 -11.19 -13.21
CA LEU A 208 3.70 -11.43 -13.58
C LEU A 208 3.87 -11.64 -15.09
N ASN A 209 2.91 -12.30 -15.74
CA ASN A 209 2.89 -12.46 -17.19
C ASN A 209 2.82 -11.12 -17.92
N LYS A 210 1.89 -10.25 -17.50
CA LYS A 210 1.67 -8.94 -18.13
C LYS A 210 2.90 -8.03 -18.04
N ILE A 211 3.69 -8.16 -16.98
CA ILE A 211 4.91 -7.37 -16.79
C ILE A 211 6.19 -8.07 -17.26
N ASN A 212 6.08 -9.26 -17.88
CA ASN A 212 7.22 -10.07 -18.34
C ASN A 212 8.20 -10.51 -17.24
N GLU A 213 7.69 -10.80 -16.03
CA GLU A 213 8.48 -11.24 -14.86
C GLU A 213 8.26 -12.72 -14.51
N LEU A 214 7.60 -13.48 -15.40
CA LEU A 214 7.45 -14.93 -15.25
C LEU A 214 8.76 -15.67 -15.56
N LEU A 215 9.05 -16.65 -14.72
CA LEU A 215 10.10 -17.63 -14.96
C LEU A 215 9.67 -18.60 -16.07
N GLU A 216 10.64 -19.17 -16.80
CA GLU A 216 10.36 -20.15 -17.85
C GLU A 216 9.54 -21.35 -17.34
N ALA A 217 9.85 -21.81 -16.12
CA ALA A 217 9.09 -22.86 -15.47
C ALA A 217 7.63 -22.46 -15.20
N GLU A 218 7.36 -21.19 -14.87
CA GLU A 218 6.00 -20.70 -14.58
C GLU A 218 5.15 -20.51 -15.85
N LYS A 219 5.79 -20.17 -16.98
CA LYS A 219 5.08 -20.01 -18.27
C LYS A 219 4.38 -21.28 -18.71
N LEU A 220 4.93 -22.45 -18.37
CA LEU A 220 4.33 -23.75 -18.66
C LEU A 220 2.97 -23.95 -17.95
N PHE A 221 2.70 -23.21 -16.89
CA PHE A 221 1.48 -23.37 -16.09
C PHE A 221 0.30 -22.50 -16.53
N LEU A 222 0.53 -21.39 -17.26
CA LEU A 222 -0.48 -20.34 -17.51
C LEU A 222 -1.79 -20.80 -18.18
N ASN A 223 -1.83 -22.00 -18.74
CA ASN A 223 -3.03 -22.59 -19.35
C ASN A 223 -3.31 -24.01 -18.83
N THR A 224 -2.85 -24.33 -17.62
CA THR A 224 -3.03 -25.65 -16.99
C THR A 224 -4.08 -25.59 -15.89
N LYS A 225 -4.62 -26.77 -15.54
CA LYS A 225 -5.51 -26.90 -14.38
C LYS A 225 -4.87 -26.44 -13.07
N ALA A 226 -3.54 -26.48 -12.94
CA ALA A 226 -2.84 -25.94 -11.78
C ALA A 226 -2.98 -24.42 -11.67
N TYR A 227 -2.88 -23.70 -12.78
CA TYR A 227 -3.11 -22.25 -12.78
C TYR A 227 -4.56 -21.91 -12.41
N GLU A 228 -5.53 -22.63 -12.98
CA GLU A 228 -6.95 -22.47 -12.63
C GLU A 228 -7.21 -22.75 -11.15
N PHE A 229 -6.55 -23.77 -10.60
CA PHE A 229 -6.62 -24.12 -9.19
C PHE A 229 -6.04 -23.04 -8.28
N LEU A 230 -4.84 -22.53 -8.59
CA LEU A 230 -4.23 -21.42 -7.83
C LEU A 230 -5.12 -20.18 -7.85
N ASN A 231 -5.66 -19.82 -9.01
CA ASN A 231 -6.59 -18.71 -9.16
C ASN A 231 -7.91 -18.93 -8.41
N ASN A 232 -8.42 -20.17 -8.36
CA ASN A 232 -9.61 -20.51 -7.57
C ASN A 232 -9.36 -20.28 -6.08
N ILE A 233 -8.20 -20.70 -5.57
CA ILE A 233 -7.83 -20.47 -4.18
C ILE A 233 -7.64 -18.98 -3.93
N GLU A 234 -6.96 -18.24 -4.81
CA GLU A 234 -6.75 -16.78 -4.73
C GLU A 234 -8.04 -15.97 -4.69
N LYS A 235 -9.14 -16.48 -5.26
CA LYS A 235 -10.45 -15.81 -5.27
C LYS A 235 -11.42 -16.33 -4.20
N THR A 236 -11.10 -17.45 -3.55
CA THR A 236 -11.99 -18.07 -2.55
C THR A 236 -12.28 -17.10 -1.39
N SER A 237 -13.55 -16.90 -1.03
CA SER A 237 -13.91 -16.07 0.13
C SER A 237 -13.46 -16.70 1.45
N MET A 238 -12.90 -15.89 2.36
CA MET A 238 -12.35 -16.32 3.64
C MET A 238 -13.06 -15.62 4.79
N THR A 239 -14.12 -16.24 5.31
CA THR A 239 -14.90 -15.70 6.43
C THR A 239 -14.30 -16.02 7.81
N LYS A 240 -13.61 -17.17 7.90
CA LYS A 240 -12.90 -17.69 9.08
C LYS A 240 -11.55 -18.28 8.68
N THR A 241 -10.66 -18.50 9.66
CA THR A 241 -9.32 -19.04 9.39
C THR A 241 -9.30 -20.51 8.96
N TYR A 242 -10.38 -21.29 9.13
CA TYR A 242 -10.40 -22.75 8.98
C TYR A 242 -10.00 -23.28 7.59
N LYS A 243 -10.16 -22.49 6.53
CA LYS A 243 -9.72 -22.90 5.18
C LYS A 243 -8.19 -22.93 5.05
N MET A 244 -7.45 -22.11 5.80
CA MET A 244 -5.98 -22.08 5.76
C MET A 244 -5.33 -23.37 6.27
N PRO A 245 -5.64 -23.87 7.49
CA PRO A 245 -5.10 -25.15 7.94
C PRO A 245 -5.58 -26.33 7.10
N LEU A 246 -6.77 -26.24 6.47
CA LEU A 246 -7.20 -27.28 5.52
C LEU A 246 -6.31 -27.31 4.27
N LEU A 247 -6.01 -26.16 3.67
CA LEU A 247 -5.07 -26.08 2.54
C LEU A 247 -3.64 -26.47 2.94
N LEU A 248 -3.20 -26.13 4.17
CA LEU A 248 -1.90 -26.57 4.69
C LEU A 248 -1.82 -28.09 4.88
N ALA A 249 -2.94 -28.78 5.13
CA ALA A 249 -2.94 -30.23 5.21
C ALA A 249 -2.57 -30.86 3.86
N PHE A 250 -3.03 -30.27 2.75
CA PHE A 250 -2.59 -30.66 1.40
C PHE A 250 -1.13 -30.30 1.15
N TYR A 251 -0.66 -29.13 1.61
CA TYR A 251 0.74 -28.69 1.43
C TYR A 251 1.76 -29.65 2.07
N ASN A 252 1.42 -30.25 3.21
CA ASN A 252 2.20 -31.29 3.89
C ASN A 252 3.72 -31.02 3.89
N ASN A 253 4.11 -29.88 4.45
CA ASN A 253 5.50 -29.42 4.59
C ASN A 253 6.30 -29.35 3.27
N GLY A 254 5.64 -29.03 2.16
CA GLY A 254 6.29 -28.84 0.85
C GLY A 254 6.14 -30.04 -0.09
N LYS A 255 5.53 -31.13 0.37
CA LYS A 255 5.19 -32.28 -0.48
C LYS A 255 3.69 -32.37 -0.61
N ILE A 256 3.14 -31.77 -1.66
CA ILE A 256 1.70 -31.71 -1.84
C ILE A 256 1.14 -33.13 -1.90
N ASN A 257 0.24 -33.43 -0.96
CA ASN A 257 -0.45 -34.71 -0.91
C ASN A 257 -1.84 -34.54 -1.49
N LEU A 258 -2.16 -35.21 -2.59
CA LEU A 258 -3.46 -35.10 -3.25
C LEU A 258 -4.61 -35.67 -2.40
N LYS A 259 -4.33 -36.58 -1.47
CA LYS A 259 -5.34 -37.25 -0.65
C LYS A 259 -5.00 -37.08 0.83
N ILE A 260 -5.80 -36.31 1.54
CA ILE A 260 -5.62 -36.12 2.98
C ILE A 260 -6.69 -36.89 3.75
N ASP A 261 -6.26 -37.57 4.81
CA ASP A 261 -7.15 -38.24 5.75
C ASP A 261 -7.44 -37.34 6.96
N GLU A 262 -8.24 -37.88 7.89
CA GLU A 262 -8.56 -37.19 9.14
C GLU A 262 -7.33 -36.89 10.01
N GLU A 263 -6.26 -37.69 9.92
CA GLU A 263 -5.05 -37.46 10.70
C GLU A 263 -4.25 -36.28 10.14
N CYS A 264 -4.09 -36.20 8.81
CA CYS A 264 -3.49 -35.06 8.14
C CYS A 264 -4.21 -33.75 8.49
N ILE A 265 -5.55 -33.76 8.44
CA ILE A 265 -6.38 -32.61 8.79
C ILE A 265 -6.13 -32.22 10.26
N PHE A 266 -6.19 -33.17 11.19
CA PHE A 266 -5.98 -32.92 12.60
C PHE A 266 -4.62 -32.30 12.90
N GLN A 267 -3.53 -32.88 12.38
CA GLN A 267 -2.17 -32.39 12.62
C GLN A 267 -1.97 -30.98 12.06
N SER A 268 -2.50 -30.70 10.86
CA SER A 268 -2.42 -29.38 10.25
C SER A 268 -3.18 -28.32 11.06
N PHE A 269 -4.42 -28.60 11.46
CA PHE A 269 -5.21 -27.69 12.28
C PHE A 269 -4.55 -27.42 13.64
N ARG A 270 -4.12 -28.48 14.34
CA ARG A 270 -3.43 -28.36 15.63
C ARG A 270 -2.16 -27.53 15.52
N GLY A 271 -1.33 -27.78 14.50
CA GLY A 271 -0.11 -27.03 14.22
C GLY A 271 -0.40 -25.56 13.92
N PHE A 272 -1.38 -25.28 13.05
CA PHE A 272 -1.76 -23.93 12.68
C PHE A 272 -2.26 -23.09 13.88
N TYR A 273 -3.07 -23.67 14.77
CA TYR A 273 -3.61 -22.98 15.93
C TYR A 273 -2.67 -22.93 17.14
N THR A 274 -1.48 -23.53 17.05
CA THR A 274 -0.44 -23.36 18.07
C THR A 274 0.03 -21.90 18.16
N LYS A 275 -0.01 -21.16 17.04
CA LYS A 275 0.23 -19.72 17.02
C LYS A 275 -1.01 -18.95 17.51
N PRO A 276 -0.94 -18.19 18.62
CA PRO A 276 -2.13 -17.51 19.18
C PRO A 276 -2.80 -16.52 18.22
N SER A 277 -2.00 -15.84 17.36
CA SER A 277 -2.49 -14.96 16.29
C SER A 277 -3.50 -15.67 15.37
N ASN A 278 -3.36 -16.98 15.19
CA ASN A 278 -4.15 -17.76 14.28
C ASN A 278 -5.52 -18.13 14.87
N ALA A 279 -5.63 -18.10 16.21
CA ALA A 279 -6.81 -18.51 16.94
C ALA A 279 -7.74 -17.35 17.35
N VAL A 280 -7.45 -16.11 16.93
CA VAL A 280 -8.25 -14.92 17.25
C VAL A 280 -9.74 -15.13 16.95
N ASP A 281 -10.07 -15.84 15.86
CA ASP A 281 -11.45 -16.14 15.50
C ASP A 281 -12.10 -17.23 16.34
N LEU A 282 -11.33 -18.20 16.82
CA LEU A 282 -11.83 -19.26 17.68
C LEU A 282 -12.19 -18.71 19.06
N LEU A 283 -11.45 -17.72 19.54
CA LEU A 283 -11.68 -17.07 20.83
C LEU A 283 -12.99 -16.28 20.90
N ARG A 284 -13.57 -15.87 19.77
CA ARG A 284 -14.80 -15.06 19.70
C ARG A 284 -16.09 -15.84 19.93
N HIS A 285 -16.06 -17.17 19.83
CA HIS A 285 -17.25 -18.00 19.95
C HIS A 285 -17.10 -18.98 21.11
N ASP A 286 -18.14 -19.09 21.94
CA ASP A 286 -18.15 -19.98 23.11
C ASP A 286 -17.89 -21.45 22.78
N ALA A 287 -18.33 -21.89 21.59
CA ALA A 287 -18.12 -23.25 21.10
C ALA A 287 -16.67 -23.55 20.69
N THR A 288 -15.82 -22.52 20.50
CA THR A 288 -14.44 -22.67 19.99
C THR A 288 -13.38 -22.00 20.86
N LYS A 289 -13.76 -21.21 21.88
CA LYS A 289 -12.81 -20.47 22.71
C LYS A 289 -11.84 -21.36 23.50
N ASN A 290 -12.23 -22.62 23.76
CA ASN A 290 -11.41 -23.63 24.42
C ASN A 290 -10.57 -24.48 23.44
N TYR A 291 -10.25 -23.95 22.25
CA TYR A 291 -9.49 -24.68 21.21
C TYR A 291 -8.16 -25.30 21.69
N LYS A 292 -7.54 -24.75 22.75
CA LYS A 292 -6.32 -25.30 23.35
C LYS A 292 -6.53 -26.70 23.95
N SER A 293 -7.76 -27.04 24.30
CA SER A 293 -8.16 -28.33 24.84
C SER A 293 -8.84 -29.24 23.81
N PHE A 294 -8.90 -28.82 22.54
CA PHE A 294 -9.54 -29.60 21.48
C PHE A 294 -8.83 -30.93 21.24
N ASP A 295 -9.63 -31.97 21.10
CA ASP A 295 -9.18 -33.27 20.64
C ASP A 295 -9.30 -33.40 19.11
N LYS A 296 -9.01 -34.59 18.58
CA LYS A 296 -9.14 -34.87 17.15
C LYS A 296 -10.55 -34.61 16.62
N LYS A 297 -11.59 -35.01 17.37
CA LYS A 297 -12.99 -34.86 16.92
C LYS A 297 -13.40 -33.40 16.83
N ASP A 298 -12.95 -32.56 17.76
CA ASP A 298 -13.24 -31.13 17.75
C ASP A 298 -12.66 -30.42 16.52
N TYR A 299 -11.41 -30.73 16.17
CA TYR A 299 -10.76 -30.17 14.98
C TYR A 299 -11.41 -30.65 13.68
N LEU A 300 -11.78 -31.94 13.60
CA LEU A 300 -12.50 -32.47 12.45
C LEU A 300 -13.89 -31.81 12.29
N ARG A 301 -14.60 -31.56 13.40
CA ARG A 301 -15.89 -30.86 13.39
C ARG A 301 -15.79 -29.47 12.78
N ILE A 302 -14.75 -28.69 13.11
CA ILE A 302 -14.58 -27.35 12.52
C ILE A 302 -14.04 -27.40 11.09
N ALA A 303 -13.32 -28.46 10.70
CA ALA A 303 -12.85 -28.70 9.34
C ALA A 303 -13.98 -29.08 8.37
N GLU A 304 -15.10 -29.61 8.86
CA GLU A 304 -16.23 -29.98 8.01
C GLU A 304 -16.83 -28.79 7.24
N ASN A 305 -16.85 -27.60 7.86
CA ASN A 305 -17.36 -26.39 7.23
C ASN A 305 -16.53 -25.97 5.99
N PRO A 306 -15.20 -25.75 6.08
CA PRO A 306 -14.40 -25.43 4.90
C PRO A 306 -14.39 -26.55 3.86
N ILE A 307 -14.46 -27.83 4.26
CA ILE A 307 -14.57 -28.94 3.31
C ILE A 307 -15.87 -28.82 2.49
N LYS A 308 -17.02 -28.66 3.14
CA LYS A 308 -18.30 -28.45 2.44
C LYS A 308 -18.27 -27.21 1.54
N ALA A 309 -17.64 -26.13 2.00
CA ALA A 309 -17.50 -24.93 1.20
C ALA A 309 -16.71 -25.19 -0.10
N PHE A 310 -15.56 -25.88 -0.02
CA PHE A 310 -14.76 -26.21 -1.22
C PHE A 310 -15.46 -27.20 -2.14
N LEU A 311 -16.13 -28.22 -1.60
CA LEU A 311 -16.93 -29.16 -2.41
C LEU A 311 -18.03 -28.44 -3.20
N ASN A 312 -18.63 -27.40 -2.64
CA ASN A 312 -19.70 -26.67 -3.31
C ASN A 312 -19.18 -25.58 -4.28
N SER A 313 -18.08 -24.88 -3.93
CA SER A 313 -17.60 -23.73 -4.71
C SER A 313 -16.47 -24.07 -5.68
N ALA A 314 -15.88 -25.26 -5.57
CA ALA A 314 -14.68 -25.67 -6.29
C ALA A 314 -14.68 -27.19 -6.59
N GLU A 315 -15.84 -27.75 -6.93
CA GLU A 315 -16.02 -29.18 -7.24
C GLU A 315 -15.09 -29.71 -8.35
N ALA A 316 -14.67 -28.82 -9.27
CA ALA A 316 -13.70 -29.16 -10.31
C ALA A 316 -12.33 -29.57 -9.76
N PHE A 317 -11.99 -29.12 -8.54
CA PHE A 317 -10.69 -29.31 -7.92
C PHE A 317 -10.73 -30.18 -6.66
N PHE A 318 -11.87 -30.26 -5.98
CA PHE A 318 -12.01 -30.98 -4.71
C PHE A 318 -13.11 -32.03 -4.78
N TYR A 319 -12.83 -33.22 -4.26
CA TYR A 319 -13.81 -34.30 -4.13
C TYR A 319 -13.63 -35.08 -2.82
N ARG A 320 -14.63 -35.88 -2.46
CA ARG A 320 -14.54 -36.85 -1.37
C ARG A 320 -14.48 -38.26 -1.94
N ASP A 321 -13.49 -39.02 -1.48
CA ASP A 321 -13.40 -40.46 -1.72
C ASP A 321 -13.37 -41.18 -0.37
N LYS A 322 -14.51 -41.78 0.00
CA LYS A 322 -14.70 -42.46 1.29
C LYS A 322 -14.32 -41.57 2.47
N SER A 323 -13.23 -41.89 3.17
CA SER A 323 -12.70 -41.18 4.33
C SER A 323 -11.68 -40.10 3.98
N TYR A 324 -11.36 -39.91 2.70
CA TYR A 324 -10.37 -38.95 2.24
C TYR A 324 -11.03 -37.70 1.65
N PHE A 325 -10.40 -36.56 1.88
CA PHE A 325 -10.67 -35.35 1.14
C PHE A 325 -9.54 -35.15 0.12
N CYS A 326 -9.90 -35.00 -1.14
CA CYS A 326 -8.98 -35.16 -2.26
C CYS A 326 -8.94 -33.91 -3.13
N LEU A 327 -7.75 -33.62 -3.66
CA LEU A 327 -7.55 -32.79 -4.85
C LEU A 327 -7.71 -33.66 -6.09
N ASN A 328 -8.26 -33.07 -7.16
CA ASN A 328 -8.41 -33.74 -8.45
C ASN A 328 -7.07 -34.32 -8.94
N ASP A 329 -7.09 -35.55 -9.43
CA ASP A 329 -5.90 -36.29 -9.88
C ASP A 329 -5.21 -35.59 -11.07
N ASP A 330 -5.92 -34.75 -11.82
CA ASP A 330 -5.35 -33.90 -12.88
C ASP A 330 -4.32 -32.87 -12.36
N LEU A 331 -4.26 -32.65 -11.04
CA LEU A 331 -3.22 -31.85 -10.39
C LEU A 331 -1.97 -32.69 -10.05
N GLY A 332 -1.99 -34.00 -10.30
CA GLY A 332 -1.00 -34.95 -9.79
C GLY A 332 0.42 -34.72 -10.29
N GLU A 333 0.66 -34.69 -11.60
CA GLU A 333 2.00 -34.40 -12.16
C GLU A 333 2.48 -32.98 -11.79
N LEU A 334 1.56 -32.05 -11.59
CA LEU A 334 1.85 -30.65 -11.28
C LEU A 334 2.15 -30.44 -9.78
N SER A 335 1.71 -31.37 -8.92
CA SER A 335 1.93 -31.32 -7.47
C SER A 335 3.38 -31.58 -7.05
N GLU A 336 4.17 -32.18 -7.93
CA GLU A 336 5.61 -32.43 -7.73
C GLU A 336 6.50 -31.24 -8.15
N SER A 337 5.92 -30.23 -8.81
CA SER A 337 6.67 -29.06 -9.25
C SER A 337 6.94 -28.09 -8.09
N ASP A 338 8.23 -27.84 -7.79
CA ASP A 338 8.66 -26.87 -6.78
C ASP A 338 8.01 -25.48 -6.97
N VAL A 339 7.81 -25.06 -8.22
CA VAL A 339 7.15 -23.79 -8.58
C VAL A 339 5.69 -23.74 -8.11
N PHE A 340 4.94 -24.81 -8.35
CA PHE A 340 3.55 -24.91 -7.93
C PHE A 340 3.43 -24.95 -6.40
N VAL A 341 4.29 -25.74 -5.76
CA VAL A 341 4.39 -25.83 -4.30
C VAL A 341 4.69 -24.47 -3.68
N ALA A 342 5.62 -23.70 -4.26
CA ALA A 342 5.97 -22.36 -3.80
C ALA A 342 4.79 -21.39 -3.93
N HIS A 343 4.09 -21.37 -5.07
CA HIS A 343 2.91 -20.53 -5.25
C HIS A 343 1.75 -20.91 -4.33
N PHE A 344 1.49 -22.20 -4.17
CA PHE A 344 0.45 -22.69 -3.27
C PHE A 344 0.72 -22.23 -1.83
N LYS A 345 1.98 -22.32 -1.38
CA LYS A 345 2.39 -21.83 -0.07
C LYS A 345 2.27 -20.32 0.08
N ASP A 346 2.74 -19.55 -0.91
CA ASP A 346 2.68 -18.08 -0.93
C ASP A 346 1.23 -17.58 -0.85
N ILE A 347 0.28 -18.22 -1.54
CA ILE A 347 -1.15 -17.91 -1.45
C ILE A 347 -1.68 -18.12 -0.03
N ILE A 348 -1.35 -19.26 0.61
CA ILE A 348 -1.77 -19.55 1.98
C ILE A 348 -1.22 -18.49 2.94
N ASP A 349 0.06 -18.14 2.81
CA ASP A 349 0.71 -17.19 3.71
C ASP A 349 0.19 -15.76 3.54
N TYR A 350 0.04 -15.30 2.29
CA TYR A 350 -0.61 -14.03 1.97
C TYR A 350 -2.00 -13.96 2.60
N ARG A 351 -2.84 -14.96 2.36
CA ARG A 351 -4.23 -14.94 2.85
C ARG A 351 -4.31 -15.02 4.37
N THR A 352 -3.41 -15.76 4.99
CA THR A 352 -3.28 -15.83 6.46
C THR A 352 -2.91 -14.45 7.02
N ARG A 353 -1.91 -13.77 6.43
CA ARG A 353 -1.49 -12.42 6.83
C ARG A 353 -2.58 -11.38 6.60
N ARG A 354 -3.25 -11.44 5.45
CA ARG A 354 -4.37 -10.57 5.09
C ARG A 354 -5.52 -10.68 6.10
N PHE A 355 -5.89 -11.91 6.44
CA PHE A 355 -6.92 -12.15 7.43
C PHE A 355 -6.60 -11.48 8.78
N TYR A 356 -5.35 -11.52 9.25
CA TYR A 356 -4.99 -10.86 10.51
C TYR A 356 -5.06 -9.35 10.45
N LYS A 357 -4.53 -8.72 9.39
CA LYS A 357 -4.54 -7.27 9.25
C LYS A 357 -5.98 -6.73 9.24
N GLU A 358 -6.83 -7.26 8.36
CA GLU A 358 -8.23 -6.81 8.23
C GLU A 358 -9.07 -7.03 9.50
N ARG A 359 -8.72 -8.02 10.34
CA ARG A 359 -9.46 -8.34 11.56
C ARG A 359 -8.98 -7.53 12.77
N LEU A 360 -7.68 -7.19 12.83
CA LEU A 360 -7.11 -6.28 13.83
C LEU A 360 -7.62 -4.85 13.60
N GLU A 361 -7.64 -4.38 12.36
CA GLU A 361 -8.17 -3.05 12.01
C GLU A 361 -9.67 -2.90 12.33
N LYS A 362 -10.43 -3.99 12.32
CA LYS A 362 -11.85 -4.02 12.73
C LYS A 362 -12.06 -4.11 14.25
N LEU A 363 -11.01 -4.35 15.04
CA LEU A 363 -11.07 -4.33 16.51
C LEU A 363 -10.74 -2.94 17.08
N GLU A 364 -10.05 -2.10 16.30
CA GLU A 364 -9.67 -0.72 16.68
C GLU A 364 -10.74 0.33 16.32
N LYS A 365 -11.80 -0.06 15.60
CA LYS A 365 -13.02 0.73 15.37
C LYS A 365 -14.15 0.18 16.22
#